data_AF-A0A9E1ZGS6-F1
#
_entry.id   AF-A0A9E1ZGS6-F1
#
_cell.length_a   1.000
_cell.length_b   1.000
_cell.length_c   1.000
_cell.angle_alpha   90.00
_cell.angle_beta   90.00
_cell.angle_gamma   90.00
#
_symmetry.space_group_name_H-M   'P 1'
#
loop_
_entity.id
_entity.type
_entity.pdbx_description
1 polymer ?
#
loop_
_entity_poly.entity_id
_entity_poly.type
_entity_poly.pdbx_seq_one_letter_code
_entity_poly.pdbx_strand_id
1 'polypeptide(L)'
;MVVLGSARTWVPAGDIKLNGDPQLFDVSGKPGRVVVELVNGGLRFLEDSRDILTYNRDPISQSDGRYNRGHYVHPLYDLDGVRMTDDMPKDHRHHRGVFWAWPQLWIGDKRIGHPWEQKDMAWDVTAMKVSNAPESATLFTTALWKSPLWLNDKGAKKAIVKETATIRVHASAADARAIDFEISLLALASEVRLGGSMSTKGYGGFSVRIPLPSDLKITGPTGTVEPDGKRPSPTQPWVDYSAVFGKDGKTTGLTILCHPGNPGFPHGWTIRRAASCQNPVYPGQKPVALSTEKPLVLRYRIVLHRDGFDAVRMKKFFEDYEGTVKWNNLKTPKL
;
A
#
# COMPACT_ATOMS: atom_id res chain seq x y z
N MET A 1 23.47 -0.15 26.76
CA MET A 1 22.11 0.30 27.10
C MET A 1 22.12 1.82 26.99
N VAL A 2 21.75 2.37 25.83
CA VAL A 2 21.72 3.83 25.61
C VAL A 2 20.26 4.25 25.71
N VAL A 3 19.95 5.04 26.71
CA VAL A 3 18.66 5.73 26.85
C VAL A 3 18.66 6.83 25.79
N LEU A 4 17.91 6.63 24.70
CA LEU A 4 17.67 7.68 23.72
C LEU A 4 16.70 8.70 24.32
N GLY A 5 17.25 9.86 24.71
CA GLY A 5 16.47 11.06 25.00
C GLY A 5 15.66 11.48 23.78
N SER A 6 14.49 12.04 24.03
CA SER A 6 13.40 12.38 23.10
C SER A 6 13.72 13.50 22.10
N ALA A 7 14.77 13.37 21.30
CA ALA A 7 14.99 14.22 20.13
C ALA A 7 14.35 13.57 18.90
N ARG A 8 13.29 14.18 18.36
CA ARG A 8 12.68 13.77 17.08
C ARG A 8 13.77 13.83 16.00
N THR A 9 14.11 12.68 15.42
CA THR A 9 15.12 12.60 14.35
C THR A 9 14.39 12.57 13.01
N TRP A 10 14.42 13.70 12.31
CA TRP A 10 13.84 13.85 10.99
C TRP A 10 14.63 13.04 9.95
N VAL A 11 13.95 12.64 8.87
CA VAL A 11 14.58 12.04 7.67
C VAL A 11 14.59 13.11 6.56
N PRO A 12 15.73 13.77 6.31
CA PRO A 12 15.99 14.57 5.13
C PRO A 12 15.96 13.70 3.88
N ALA A 13 15.79 14.35 2.73
CA ALA A 13 15.84 13.66 1.46
C ALA A 13 17.20 12.96 1.27
N GLY A 14 17.18 11.67 0.96
CA GLY A 14 18.40 10.86 0.93
C GLY A 14 18.13 9.37 0.90
N ASP A 15 19.19 8.61 0.59
CA ASP A 15 19.15 7.15 0.55
C ASP A 15 19.35 6.58 1.97
N ILE A 16 18.55 5.57 2.30
CA ILE A 16 18.60 4.85 3.57
C ILE A 16 19.28 3.49 3.32
N LYS A 17 20.52 3.32 3.77
CA LYS A 17 21.28 2.06 3.63
C LYS A 17 21.04 1.14 4.83
N LEU A 18 20.61 -0.08 4.59
CA LEU A 18 20.18 -1.00 5.65
C LEU A 18 21.33 -1.94 6.05
N ASN A 19 22.31 -1.43 6.80
CA ASN A 19 23.35 -2.23 7.45
C ASN A 19 23.56 -1.76 8.90
N GLY A 20 22.87 -2.38 9.86
CA GLY A 20 23.26 -2.45 11.27
C GLY A 20 23.26 -1.19 12.15
N ASP A 21 23.40 0.01 11.60
CA ASP A 21 23.54 1.24 12.38
C ASP A 21 22.29 2.15 12.30
N PRO A 22 21.94 2.87 13.38
CA PRO A 22 21.02 3.99 13.30
C PRO A 22 21.61 5.03 12.34
N GLN A 23 20.94 5.26 11.22
CA GLN A 23 21.37 6.31 10.29
C GLN A 23 20.99 7.66 10.88
N LEU A 24 22.02 8.40 11.29
CA LEU A 24 21.93 9.84 11.52
C LEU A 24 21.72 10.51 10.18
N PHE A 25 20.68 11.32 10.09
CA PHE A 25 20.39 12.03 8.87
C PHE A 25 20.77 13.52 8.96
N ASP A 26 21.32 14.05 7.87
CA ASP A 26 21.79 15.44 7.76
C ASP A 26 20.63 16.43 7.58
N VAL A 27 20.36 17.23 8.61
CA VAL A 27 19.28 18.23 8.65
C VAL A 27 19.65 19.46 7.81
N SER A 28 19.72 19.32 6.49
CA SER A 28 19.91 20.46 5.59
C SER A 28 18.76 20.57 4.58
N GLY A 29 17.78 21.41 4.90
CA GLY A 29 16.66 21.76 4.03
C GLY A 29 15.43 22.17 4.85
N LYS A 30 14.72 23.23 4.43
CA LYS A 30 13.43 23.55 5.05
C LYS A 30 12.47 22.37 4.79
N PRO A 31 11.90 21.73 5.82
CA PRO A 31 10.94 20.65 5.59
C PRO A 31 9.72 21.22 4.85
N GLY A 32 9.21 20.44 3.89
CA GLY A 32 7.88 20.69 3.34
C GLY A 32 6.81 20.48 4.40
N ARG A 33 5.55 20.79 4.08
CA ARG A 33 4.42 20.62 5.01
C ARG A 33 4.28 19.19 5.53
N VAL A 34 4.60 18.22 4.67
CA VAL A 34 4.70 16.80 5.06
C VAL A 34 6.13 16.48 5.44
N VAL A 35 6.31 16.00 6.67
CA VAL A 35 7.61 15.63 7.23
C VAL A 35 7.67 14.14 7.49
N VAL A 36 8.86 13.56 7.37
CA VAL A 36 9.11 12.13 7.59
C VAL A 36 10.07 11.95 8.76
N GLU A 37 9.74 11.02 9.65
CA GLU A 37 10.55 10.64 10.81
C GLU A 37 10.88 9.15 10.75
N LEU A 38 12.08 8.79 11.18
CA LEU A 38 12.44 7.39 11.40
C LEU A 38 11.84 6.95 12.73
N VAL A 39 11.13 5.83 12.72
CA VAL A 39 10.56 5.22 13.93
C VAL A 39 11.03 3.78 14.03
N ASN A 40 10.81 3.15 15.19
CA ASN A 40 11.12 1.74 15.34
C ASN A 40 10.38 0.92 14.27
N GLY A 41 11.13 0.18 13.46
CA GLY A 41 10.57 -0.67 12.41
C GLY A 41 10.11 0.04 11.13
N GLY A 42 10.23 1.36 10.97
CA GLY A 42 9.63 2.03 9.81
C GLY A 42 9.84 3.54 9.69
N LEU A 43 8.99 4.16 8.87
CA LEU A 43 8.99 5.59 8.58
C LEU A 43 7.60 6.17 8.85
N ARG A 44 7.54 7.22 9.65
CA ARG A 44 6.30 7.93 10.00
C ARG A 44 6.21 9.25 9.25
N PHE A 45 5.05 9.52 8.67
CA PHE A 45 4.74 10.77 7.97
C PHE A 45 3.83 11.63 8.83
N LEU A 46 4.14 12.92 8.94
CA LEU A 46 3.40 13.89 9.74
C LEU A 46 3.14 15.19 8.97
N GLU A 47 2.08 15.90 9.34
CA GLU A 47 1.85 17.31 8.98
C GLU A 47 1.33 18.04 10.22
N ASP A 48 1.90 19.20 10.55
CA ASP A 48 1.56 19.97 11.76
C ASP A 48 1.58 19.13 13.06
N SER A 49 2.58 18.24 13.19
CA SER A 49 2.70 17.26 14.29
C SER A 49 1.55 16.24 14.41
N ARG A 50 0.64 16.16 13.44
CA ARG A 50 -0.37 15.10 13.35
C ARG A 50 0.14 13.96 12.48
N ASP A 51 0.00 12.73 12.97
CA ASP A 51 0.36 11.54 12.22
C ASP A 51 -0.54 11.40 10.98
N ILE A 52 0.07 11.16 9.82
CA ILE A 52 -0.62 10.84 8.58
C ILE A 52 -0.65 9.34 8.40
N LEU A 53 0.53 8.73 8.36
CA LEU A 53 0.70 7.30 8.18
C LEU A 53 2.04 6.82 8.71
N THR A 54 2.16 5.52 8.98
CA THR A 54 3.45 4.85 9.18
C THR A 54 3.63 3.76 8.15
N TYR A 55 4.75 3.78 7.44
CA TYR A 55 5.22 2.67 6.61
C TYR A 55 6.06 1.74 7.46
N ASN A 56 5.56 0.52 7.70
CA ASN A 56 6.29 -0.52 8.43
C ASN A 56 7.23 -1.22 7.46
N ARG A 57 8.54 -0.99 7.63
CA ARG A 57 9.59 -1.69 6.89
C ARG A 57 9.81 -3.07 7.49
N ASP A 58 10.07 -3.10 8.79
CA ASP A 58 10.40 -4.33 9.51
C ASP A 58 9.18 -5.21 9.65
N PRO A 59 9.39 -6.53 9.60
CA PRO A 59 8.27 -7.43 9.63
C PRO A 59 7.70 -7.57 11.04
N ILE A 60 6.39 -7.45 11.13
CA ILE A 60 5.62 -7.68 12.35
C ILE A 60 4.93 -9.04 12.22
N SER A 61 4.97 -9.83 13.30
CA SER A 61 4.37 -11.17 13.38
C SER A 61 3.56 -11.34 14.67
N GLN A 62 2.77 -12.42 14.74
CA GLN A 62 2.25 -12.91 16.01
C GLN A 62 3.39 -13.45 16.90
N SER A 63 3.10 -13.66 18.18
CA SER A 63 4.08 -14.21 19.14
C SER A 63 4.62 -15.59 18.77
N ASP A 64 3.88 -16.36 17.97
CA ASP A 64 4.29 -17.66 17.43
C ASP A 64 5.04 -17.57 16.08
N GLY A 65 5.37 -16.35 15.64
CA GLY A 65 6.08 -16.08 14.39
C GLY A 65 5.21 -16.15 13.13
N ARG A 66 3.93 -16.52 13.22
CA ARG A 66 3.03 -16.55 12.07
C ARG A 66 2.64 -15.15 11.62
N TYR A 67 2.24 -15.07 10.36
CA TYR A 67 1.88 -13.82 9.69
C TYR A 67 3.03 -12.80 9.79
N ASN A 68 4.25 -13.22 9.47
CA ASN A 68 5.40 -12.33 9.50
C ASN A 68 5.44 -11.47 8.22
N ARG A 69 5.18 -10.18 8.33
CA ARG A 69 5.17 -9.27 7.17
C ARG A 69 5.57 -7.86 7.54
N GLY A 70 6.44 -7.29 6.72
CA GLY A 70 6.72 -5.85 6.66
C GLY A 70 6.21 -5.29 5.32
N HIS A 71 6.68 -4.11 4.93
CA HIS A 71 6.36 -3.47 3.67
C HIS A 71 4.84 -3.27 3.48
N TYR A 72 4.26 -2.46 4.38
CA TYR A 72 2.86 -2.04 4.35
C TYR A 72 2.68 -0.73 5.13
N VAL A 73 1.56 -0.04 4.90
CA VAL A 73 1.21 1.16 5.68
C VAL A 73 0.24 0.79 6.79
N HIS A 74 0.60 1.07 8.03
CA HIS A 74 -0.30 1.08 9.19
C HIS A 74 0.42 1.73 10.40
N PRO A 75 -0.25 2.55 11.22
CA PRO A 75 -1.59 3.11 10.98
C PRO A 75 -1.62 4.07 9.79
N LEU A 76 -2.81 4.27 9.25
CA LEU A 76 -3.18 5.37 8.36
C LEU A 76 -4.26 6.16 9.10
N TYR A 77 -4.11 7.47 9.19
CA TYR A 77 -5.06 8.36 9.87
C TYR A 77 -5.74 9.28 8.88
N ASP A 78 -6.95 9.73 9.20
CA ASP A 78 -7.62 10.82 8.49
C ASP A 78 -7.05 12.20 8.86
N LEU A 79 -7.72 13.28 8.45
CA LEU A 79 -7.26 14.65 8.69
C LEU A 79 -7.38 15.09 10.17
N ASP A 80 -8.14 14.35 10.97
CA ASP A 80 -8.49 14.68 12.36
C ASP A 80 -7.92 13.64 13.36
N GLY A 81 -7.09 12.71 12.89
CA GLY A 81 -6.38 11.73 13.71
C GLY A 81 -7.16 10.44 13.99
N VAL A 82 -8.27 10.21 13.28
CA VAL A 82 -9.01 8.94 13.35
C VAL A 82 -8.25 7.86 12.56
N ARG A 83 -8.04 6.70 13.17
CA ARG A 83 -7.34 5.58 12.52
C ARG A 83 -8.25 4.93 11.47
N MET A 84 -7.84 4.98 10.21
CA MET A 84 -8.60 4.51 9.04
C MET A 84 -8.23 3.10 8.59
N THR A 85 -7.30 2.43 9.27
CA THR A 85 -6.90 1.05 8.95
C THR A 85 -6.80 0.17 10.18
N ASP A 86 -6.98 -1.14 10.01
CA ASP A 86 -6.65 -2.15 11.02
C ASP A 86 -5.46 -2.99 10.57
N ASP A 87 -4.75 -3.56 11.55
CA ASP A 87 -3.62 -4.45 11.32
C ASP A 87 -3.81 -5.78 12.04
N MET A 88 -3.55 -6.87 11.31
CA MET A 88 -3.62 -8.24 11.81
C MET A 88 -4.88 -8.53 12.66
N PRO A 89 -6.08 -8.21 12.15
CA PRO A 89 -7.32 -8.38 12.91
C PRO A 89 -7.65 -9.86 13.11
N LYS A 90 -8.40 -10.18 14.19
CA LYS A 90 -8.66 -11.58 14.62
C LYS A 90 -9.32 -12.44 13.53
N ASP A 91 -10.16 -11.85 12.69
CA ASP A 91 -10.85 -12.54 11.58
C ASP A 91 -9.89 -12.93 10.44
N HIS A 92 -8.88 -12.10 10.16
CA HIS A 92 -7.94 -12.29 9.05
C HIS A 92 -6.54 -11.78 9.45
N ARG A 93 -5.80 -12.58 10.22
CA ARG A 93 -4.48 -12.21 10.76
C ARG A 93 -3.41 -11.92 9.69
N HIS A 94 -3.61 -12.32 8.44
CA HIS A 94 -2.70 -12.00 7.32
C HIS A 94 -3.00 -10.64 6.66
N HIS A 95 -4.11 -9.97 6.99
CA HIS A 95 -4.39 -8.63 6.47
C HIS A 95 -3.58 -7.57 7.22
N ARG A 96 -3.18 -6.54 6.47
CA ARG A 96 -2.40 -5.38 6.93
C ARG A 96 -3.11 -4.11 6.50
N GLY A 97 -2.80 -2.94 7.07
CA GLY A 97 -3.50 -1.68 6.79
C GLY A 97 -3.67 -1.36 5.29
N VAL A 98 -2.68 -0.75 4.64
CA VAL A 98 -2.59 -0.67 3.17
C VAL A 98 -1.46 -1.58 2.71
N PHE A 99 -1.77 -2.57 1.89
CA PHE A 99 -0.82 -3.60 1.46
C PHE A 99 -1.18 -4.12 0.09
N TRP A 100 -0.28 -4.90 -0.50
CA TRP A 100 -0.56 -5.63 -1.73
C TRP A 100 0.04 -7.03 -1.67
N ALA A 101 -0.76 -7.99 -2.08
CA ALA A 101 -0.41 -9.40 -2.07
C ALA A 101 -1.31 -10.19 -3.01
N TRP A 102 -0.88 -11.40 -3.36
CA TRP A 102 -1.57 -12.26 -4.32
C TRP A 102 -1.63 -13.69 -3.79
N PRO A 103 -2.76 -14.40 -3.93
CA PRO A 103 -2.85 -15.82 -3.58
C PRO A 103 -1.98 -16.72 -4.46
N GLN A 104 -1.65 -16.27 -5.69
CA GLN A 104 -0.94 -17.07 -6.66
C GLN A 104 0.42 -16.47 -6.99
N LEU A 105 1.50 -17.22 -6.72
CA LEU A 105 2.84 -16.99 -7.26
C LEU A 105 3.40 -18.29 -7.84
N TRP A 106 3.79 -18.25 -9.11
CA TRP A 106 4.29 -19.39 -9.86
C TRP A 106 5.68 -19.13 -10.45
N ILE A 107 6.44 -20.21 -10.66
CA ILE A 107 7.54 -20.29 -11.62
C ILE A 107 7.33 -21.58 -12.42
N GLY A 108 7.17 -21.46 -13.74
CA GLY A 108 6.70 -22.57 -14.58
C GLY A 108 5.37 -23.10 -14.03
N ASP A 109 5.31 -24.40 -13.72
CA ASP A 109 4.13 -25.07 -13.18
C ASP A 109 4.13 -25.23 -11.65
N LYS A 110 5.16 -24.71 -10.96
CA LYS A 110 5.30 -24.85 -9.50
C LYS A 110 4.77 -23.63 -8.76
N ARG A 111 3.95 -23.86 -7.72
CA ARG A 111 3.62 -22.84 -6.71
C ARG A 111 4.86 -22.55 -5.87
N ILE A 112 5.30 -21.30 -5.86
CA ILE A 112 6.51 -20.89 -5.12
C ILE A 112 6.15 -20.19 -3.80
N GLY A 113 4.87 -20.01 -3.49
CA GLY A 113 4.41 -19.56 -2.19
C GLY A 113 2.97 -19.07 -2.26
N HIS A 114 2.46 -18.59 -1.12
CA HIS A 114 1.15 -17.93 -1.03
C HIS A 114 1.30 -16.52 -0.43
N PRO A 115 1.73 -15.52 -1.22
CA PRO A 115 1.99 -14.15 -0.76
C PRO A 115 0.86 -13.53 0.06
N TRP A 116 -0.41 -13.81 -0.30
CA TRP A 116 -1.59 -13.32 0.42
C TRP A 116 -1.68 -13.80 1.87
N GLU A 117 -1.40 -15.08 2.11
CA GLU A 117 -1.43 -15.68 3.46
C GLU A 117 -0.06 -15.65 4.14
N GLN A 118 0.94 -15.08 3.46
CA GLN A 118 2.32 -14.97 3.92
C GLN A 118 2.96 -16.34 4.19
N LYS A 119 2.48 -17.38 3.48
CA LYS A 119 3.02 -18.73 3.57
C LYS A 119 4.14 -18.92 2.55
N ASP A 120 5.27 -19.45 3.01
CA ASP A 120 6.46 -19.73 2.19
C ASP A 120 6.95 -18.49 1.43
N MET A 121 6.85 -17.31 2.05
CA MET A 121 7.25 -16.04 1.45
C MET A 121 8.04 -15.19 2.44
N ALA A 122 8.99 -14.43 1.91
CA ALA A 122 9.71 -13.38 2.63
C ALA A 122 9.87 -12.17 1.71
N TRP A 123 9.75 -10.98 2.29
CA TRP A 123 9.97 -9.70 1.63
C TRP A 123 11.15 -9.02 2.30
N ASP A 124 12.24 -8.91 1.55
CA ASP A 124 13.47 -8.28 2.02
C ASP A 124 13.52 -6.85 1.47
N VAL A 125 13.17 -5.86 2.30
CA VAL A 125 13.28 -4.45 1.90
C VAL A 125 14.75 -4.08 1.92
N THR A 126 15.37 -3.97 0.75
CA THR A 126 16.82 -3.80 0.62
C THR A 126 17.26 -2.35 0.50
N ALA A 127 16.35 -1.44 0.13
CA ALA A 127 16.65 -0.02 0.01
C ALA A 127 15.41 0.82 0.24
N MET A 128 15.61 2.01 0.82
CA MET A 128 14.60 3.06 0.89
C MET A 128 15.22 4.41 0.55
N LYS A 129 14.42 5.34 0.04
CA LYS A 129 14.80 6.73 -0.18
C LYS A 129 13.63 7.64 0.14
N VAL A 130 13.88 8.74 0.83
CA VAL A 130 12.88 9.79 1.02
C VAL A 130 13.23 10.97 0.11
N SER A 131 12.22 11.61 -0.46
CA SER A 131 12.34 12.92 -1.10
C SER A 131 11.24 13.85 -0.61
N ASN A 132 11.60 15.10 -0.34
CA ASN A 132 10.65 16.12 0.11
C ASN A 132 10.40 17.16 -1.00
N ALA A 133 9.18 17.67 -1.02
CA ALA A 133 8.75 18.83 -1.79
C ALA A 133 7.90 19.73 -0.87
N PRO A 134 7.65 21.01 -1.22
CA PRO A 134 6.88 21.92 -0.35
C PRO A 134 5.53 21.35 0.11
N GLU A 135 4.78 20.72 -0.82
CA GLU A 135 3.44 20.19 -0.57
C GLU A 135 3.38 18.64 -0.55
N SER A 136 4.51 17.94 -0.44
CA SER A 136 4.49 16.47 -0.30
C SER A 136 5.80 15.87 0.21
N ALA A 137 5.74 14.65 0.71
CA ALA A 137 6.90 13.79 0.90
C ALA A 137 6.68 12.47 0.16
N THR A 138 7.74 11.90 -0.41
CA THR A 138 7.69 10.65 -1.17
C THR A 138 8.69 9.66 -0.60
N LEU A 139 8.24 8.43 -0.35
CA LEU A 139 9.06 7.27 -0.02
C LEU A 139 9.19 6.38 -1.25
N PHE A 140 10.42 6.05 -1.61
CA PHE A 140 10.76 5.01 -2.57
C PHE A 140 11.30 3.80 -1.81
N THR A 141 10.88 2.61 -2.18
CA THR A 141 11.33 1.35 -1.59
C THR A 141 11.74 0.37 -2.68
N THR A 142 12.70 -0.49 -2.38
CA THR A 142 12.99 -1.69 -3.17
C THR A 142 12.89 -2.90 -2.24
N ALA A 143 12.10 -3.90 -2.63
CA ALA A 143 11.97 -5.16 -1.93
C ALA A 143 12.26 -6.35 -2.86
N LEU A 144 12.91 -7.37 -2.32
CA LEU A 144 13.15 -8.64 -2.99
C LEU A 144 12.25 -9.71 -2.39
N TRP A 145 11.42 -10.31 -3.23
CA TRP A 145 10.57 -11.42 -2.82
C TRP A 145 11.37 -12.72 -2.89
N LYS A 146 11.35 -13.50 -1.81
CA LYS A 146 12.09 -14.76 -1.68
C LYS A 146 11.15 -15.84 -1.13
N SER A 147 11.47 -17.09 -1.43
CA SER A 147 10.74 -18.26 -0.93
C SER A 147 11.70 -19.38 -0.53
N PRO A 148 11.42 -20.14 0.55
CA PRO A 148 12.15 -21.38 0.84
C PRO A 148 11.96 -22.45 -0.25
N LEU A 149 10.98 -22.31 -1.15
CA LEU A 149 10.72 -23.24 -2.26
C LEU A 149 11.51 -22.90 -3.53
N TRP A 150 12.32 -21.83 -3.50
CA TRP A 150 13.14 -21.32 -4.61
C TRP A 150 14.56 -21.02 -4.13
N LEU A 151 15.42 -22.04 -4.20
CA LEU A 151 16.78 -22.01 -3.68
C LEU A 151 17.81 -22.06 -4.82
N ASN A 152 19.03 -21.62 -4.55
CA ASN A 152 20.19 -21.91 -5.40
C ASN A 152 20.80 -23.27 -5.03
N ASP A 153 21.85 -23.68 -5.76
CA ASP A 153 22.53 -24.98 -5.58
C ASP A 153 23.18 -25.14 -4.20
N LYS A 154 23.34 -24.04 -3.46
CA LYS A 154 23.86 -24.02 -2.08
C LYS A 154 22.74 -23.96 -1.02
N GLY A 155 21.47 -24.11 -1.41
CA GLY A 155 20.32 -24.08 -0.52
C GLY A 155 19.89 -22.69 -0.04
N ALA A 156 20.47 -21.60 -0.57
CA ALA A 156 20.08 -20.24 -0.19
C ALA A 156 18.93 -19.72 -1.06
N LYS A 157 17.99 -18.98 -0.45
CA LYS A 157 16.82 -18.42 -1.14
C LYS A 157 17.24 -17.43 -2.25
N LYS A 158 16.74 -17.65 -3.46
CA LYS A 158 16.90 -16.72 -4.59
C LYS A 158 15.78 -15.68 -4.58
N ALA A 159 16.09 -14.48 -5.06
CA ALA A 159 15.06 -13.48 -5.33
C ALA A 159 14.22 -13.90 -6.56
N ILE A 160 12.91 -13.69 -6.48
CA ILE A 160 11.93 -14.09 -7.50
C ILE A 160 11.38 -12.86 -8.22
N VAL A 161 11.06 -11.82 -7.45
CA VAL A 161 10.53 -10.54 -7.93
C VAL A 161 11.33 -9.43 -7.28
N LYS A 162 11.76 -8.46 -8.09
CA LYS A 162 12.17 -7.14 -7.61
C LYS A 162 10.93 -6.26 -7.64
N GLU A 163 10.54 -5.82 -6.47
CA GLU A 163 9.48 -4.85 -6.27
C GLU A 163 10.09 -3.49 -6.00
N THR A 164 9.59 -2.46 -6.67
CA THR A 164 9.83 -1.08 -6.28
C THR A 164 8.50 -0.40 -6.03
N ALA A 165 8.37 0.29 -4.90
CA ALA A 165 7.16 1.05 -4.60
C ALA A 165 7.47 2.51 -4.29
N THR A 166 6.66 3.39 -4.85
CA THR A 166 6.66 4.83 -4.59
C THR A 166 5.38 5.17 -3.83
N ILE A 167 5.51 5.72 -2.62
CA ILE A 167 4.41 6.20 -1.79
C ILE A 167 4.58 7.70 -1.63
N ARG A 168 3.70 8.48 -2.27
CA ARG A 168 3.69 9.95 -2.15
C ARG A 168 2.55 10.39 -1.26
N VAL A 169 2.89 11.09 -0.20
CA VAL A 169 1.94 11.70 0.74
C VAL A 169 1.88 13.18 0.43
N HIS A 170 0.72 13.65 -0.04
CA HIS A 170 0.49 15.07 -0.29
C HIS A 170 0.10 15.78 1.01
N ALA A 171 0.44 17.07 1.11
CA ALA A 171 -0.05 17.96 2.15
C ALA A 171 -1.58 18.01 2.09
N SER A 172 -2.22 18.26 3.23
CA SER A 172 -3.68 18.38 3.26
C SER A 172 -4.14 19.66 2.56
N ALA A 173 -5.26 19.52 1.83
CA ALA A 173 -6.13 20.65 1.53
C ALA A 173 -7.06 20.90 2.74
N ALA A 174 -8.03 21.81 2.59
CA ALA A 174 -8.94 22.16 3.68
C ALA A 174 -9.75 20.97 4.23
N ASP A 175 -10.11 20.00 3.39
CA ASP A 175 -11.07 18.94 3.70
C ASP A 175 -10.64 17.55 3.20
N ALA A 176 -9.49 17.44 2.53
CA ALA A 176 -9.03 16.19 1.93
C ALA A 176 -7.50 16.08 1.86
N ARG A 177 -7.02 14.84 1.74
CA ARG A 177 -5.60 14.51 1.49
C ARG A 177 -5.50 13.33 0.52
N ALA A 178 -4.64 13.46 -0.50
CA ALA A 178 -4.30 12.36 -1.39
C ALA A 178 -3.02 11.65 -0.94
N ILE A 179 -2.98 10.33 -1.16
CA ILE A 179 -1.80 9.48 -1.01
C ILE A 179 -1.72 8.58 -2.24
N ASP A 180 -0.63 8.71 -2.99
CA ASP A 180 -0.40 7.95 -4.22
C ASP A 180 0.52 6.77 -3.99
N PHE A 181 0.22 5.66 -4.66
CA PHE A 181 0.99 4.43 -4.67
C PHE A 181 1.29 4.05 -6.12
N GLU A 182 2.56 3.86 -6.44
CA GLU A 182 2.99 3.16 -7.66
C GLU A 182 3.79 1.92 -7.24
N ILE A 183 3.38 0.76 -7.72
CA ILE A 183 3.99 -0.54 -7.44
C ILE A 183 4.47 -1.10 -8.77
N SER A 184 5.76 -1.42 -8.85
CA SER A 184 6.40 -1.97 -10.04
C SER A 184 7.01 -3.33 -9.69
N LEU A 185 6.60 -4.36 -10.42
CA LEU A 185 7.01 -5.75 -10.21
C LEU A 185 7.77 -6.26 -11.43
N LEU A 186 9.07 -6.52 -11.26
CA LEU A 186 9.95 -7.10 -12.27
C LEU A 186 10.34 -8.52 -11.86
N ALA A 187 10.15 -9.50 -12.75
CA ALA A 187 10.61 -10.86 -12.48
C ALA A 187 12.15 -10.91 -12.48
N LEU A 188 12.71 -11.70 -11.57
CA LEU A 188 14.14 -12.03 -11.52
C LEU A 188 14.42 -13.50 -11.87
N ALA A 189 13.36 -14.25 -12.18
CA ALA A 189 13.41 -15.61 -12.71
C ALA A 189 12.54 -15.68 -13.98
N SER A 190 12.83 -16.63 -14.86
CA SER A 190 11.97 -16.92 -16.01
C SER A 190 10.62 -17.48 -15.57
N GLU A 191 9.59 -17.30 -16.41
CA GLU A 191 8.27 -17.93 -16.24
C GLU A 191 7.56 -17.63 -14.91
N VAL A 192 7.86 -16.48 -14.30
CA VAL A 192 7.15 -16.02 -13.11
C VAL A 192 5.73 -15.60 -13.51
N ARG A 193 4.71 -16.12 -12.80
CA ARG A 193 3.31 -15.69 -12.97
C ARG A 193 2.67 -15.32 -11.64
N LEU A 194 1.81 -14.31 -11.66
CA LEU A 194 1.14 -13.74 -10.50
C LEU A 194 -0.38 -13.74 -10.72
N GLY A 195 -1.17 -14.11 -9.71
CA GLY A 195 -2.63 -14.19 -9.85
C GLY A 195 -3.41 -13.93 -8.55
N GLY A 196 -4.65 -13.48 -8.70
CA GLY A 196 -5.61 -13.35 -7.61
C GLY A 196 -6.10 -14.71 -7.08
N SER A 197 -7.08 -14.71 -6.18
CA SER A 197 -7.69 -15.92 -5.62
C SER A 197 -8.25 -16.81 -6.73
N MET A 198 -8.07 -18.12 -6.59
CA MET A 198 -8.76 -19.10 -7.44
C MET A 198 -10.24 -19.26 -7.07
N SER A 199 -10.67 -18.74 -5.92
CA SER A 199 -12.08 -18.74 -5.53
C SER A 199 -12.90 -17.76 -6.36
N THR A 200 -14.19 -18.03 -6.54
CA THR A 200 -15.10 -17.13 -7.25
C THR A 200 -15.19 -15.75 -6.60
N LYS A 201 -14.91 -15.64 -5.30
CA LYS A 201 -14.94 -14.39 -4.53
C LYS A 201 -14.02 -13.32 -5.12
N GLY A 202 -12.91 -13.73 -5.74
CA GLY A 202 -11.96 -12.88 -6.46
C GLY A 202 -11.33 -11.79 -5.59
N TYR A 203 -10.07 -11.95 -5.20
CA TYR A 203 -9.28 -10.97 -4.44
C TYR A 203 -7.78 -11.12 -4.79
N GLY A 204 -6.97 -10.12 -4.47
CA GLY A 204 -5.55 -10.03 -4.80
C GLY A 204 -5.20 -8.69 -5.44
N GLY A 205 -3.99 -8.22 -5.18
CA GLY A 205 -3.53 -6.88 -5.56
C GLY A 205 -3.53 -5.91 -4.40
N PHE A 206 -3.66 -4.62 -4.72
CA PHE A 206 -3.69 -3.53 -3.75
C PHE A 206 -4.94 -3.63 -2.87
N SER A 207 -4.74 -3.63 -1.56
CA SER A 207 -5.74 -3.98 -0.56
C SER A 207 -5.67 -3.01 0.62
N VAL A 208 -6.83 -2.59 1.09
CA VAL A 208 -6.96 -1.70 2.24
C VAL A 208 -7.84 -2.37 3.29
N ARG A 209 -7.26 -2.68 4.45
CA ARG A 209 -7.99 -3.16 5.62
C ARG A 209 -8.47 -1.96 6.43
N ILE A 210 -9.72 -1.58 6.24
CA ILE A 210 -10.41 -0.53 7.00
C ILE A 210 -11.27 -1.12 8.12
N PRO A 211 -11.59 -0.35 9.18
CA PRO A 211 -12.71 -0.66 10.06
C PRO A 211 -14.03 -0.71 9.27
N LEU A 212 -14.99 -1.54 9.70
CA LEU A 212 -16.26 -1.74 9.00
C LEU A 212 -17.43 -1.53 9.97
N PRO A 213 -17.73 -0.27 10.34
CA PRO A 213 -18.86 0.03 11.20
C PRO A 213 -20.19 -0.25 10.47
N SER A 214 -21.26 -0.46 11.22
CA SER A 214 -22.56 -0.88 10.66
C SER A 214 -23.21 0.18 9.76
N ASP A 215 -22.88 1.46 9.97
CA ASP A 215 -23.36 2.61 9.20
C ASP A 215 -22.49 2.92 7.97
N LEU A 216 -21.54 2.05 7.62
CA LEU A 216 -20.64 2.26 6.48
C LEU A 216 -21.40 2.43 5.17
N LYS A 217 -21.28 3.62 4.59
CA LYS A 217 -21.73 3.94 3.24
C LYS A 217 -20.63 3.62 2.25
N ILE A 218 -21.01 2.90 1.19
CA ILE A 218 -20.11 2.50 0.12
C ILE A 218 -20.66 3.07 -1.18
N THR A 219 -19.86 3.89 -1.86
CA THR A 219 -20.31 4.66 -3.03
C THR A 219 -19.32 4.51 -4.18
N GLY A 220 -19.84 4.43 -5.40
CA GLY A 220 -19.11 4.43 -6.65
C GLY A 220 -19.61 5.55 -7.58
N PRO A 221 -19.11 5.62 -8.82
CA PRO A 221 -19.46 6.70 -9.75
C PRO A 221 -20.95 6.84 -10.04
N THR A 222 -21.69 5.73 -9.96
CA THR A 222 -23.12 5.66 -10.29
C THR A 222 -24.01 5.57 -9.05
N GLY A 223 -23.49 5.87 -7.85
CA GLY A 223 -24.23 5.82 -6.58
C GLY A 223 -23.78 4.69 -5.66
N THR A 224 -24.67 4.21 -4.80
CA THR A 224 -24.37 3.19 -3.78
C THR A 224 -23.88 1.88 -4.42
N VAL A 225 -22.86 1.28 -3.82
CA VAL A 225 -22.29 0.00 -4.25
C VAL A 225 -22.50 -1.04 -3.17
N GLU A 226 -23.28 -2.07 -3.48
CA GLU A 226 -23.47 -3.20 -2.58
C GLU A 226 -22.48 -4.33 -2.89
N PRO A 227 -21.96 -5.04 -1.87
CA PRO A 227 -21.13 -6.20 -2.09
C PRO A 227 -21.95 -7.36 -2.65
N ASP A 228 -21.47 -8.00 -3.72
CA ASP A 228 -22.06 -9.25 -4.22
C ASP A 228 -21.83 -10.42 -3.22
N GLY A 229 -20.65 -10.43 -2.59
CA GLY A 229 -20.26 -11.43 -1.57
C GLY A 229 -19.81 -12.79 -2.14
N LYS A 230 -20.20 -13.15 -3.37
CA LYS A 230 -19.80 -14.41 -4.04
C LYS A 230 -18.78 -14.19 -5.14
N ARG A 231 -18.75 -12.99 -5.72
CA ARG A 231 -17.88 -12.55 -6.82
C ARG A 231 -17.38 -11.12 -6.57
N PRO A 232 -16.37 -10.64 -7.31
CA PRO A 232 -16.06 -9.22 -7.34
C PRO A 232 -17.29 -8.42 -7.78
N SER A 233 -17.56 -7.32 -7.10
CA SER A 233 -18.53 -6.31 -7.53
C SER A 233 -18.13 -5.74 -8.91
N PRO A 234 -19.07 -5.14 -9.66
CA PRO A 234 -18.84 -4.61 -11.00
C PRO A 234 -17.62 -3.70 -11.11
N THR A 235 -17.09 -3.60 -12.33
CA THR A 235 -15.90 -2.79 -12.59
C THR A 235 -16.18 -1.31 -12.38
N GLN A 236 -15.33 -0.63 -11.62
CA GLN A 236 -15.45 0.80 -11.39
C GLN A 236 -14.08 1.44 -11.11
N PRO A 237 -13.88 2.71 -11.52
CA PRO A 237 -12.60 3.42 -11.36
C PRO A 237 -12.22 3.67 -9.90
N TRP A 238 -13.20 3.76 -9.00
CA TRP A 238 -13.00 4.03 -7.59
C TRP A 238 -14.16 3.53 -6.74
N VAL A 239 -13.89 3.31 -5.45
CA VAL A 239 -14.91 3.02 -4.42
C VAL A 239 -14.61 3.89 -3.20
N ASP A 240 -15.64 4.57 -2.71
CA ASP A 240 -15.64 5.33 -1.47
C ASP A 240 -16.18 4.53 -0.28
N TYR A 241 -15.60 4.77 0.89
CA TYR A 241 -16.00 4.22 2.18
C TYR A 241 -16.12 5.36 3.19
N SER A 242 -17.36 5.74 3.55
CA SER A 242 -17.66 6.86 4.46
C SER A 242 -18.50 6.39 5.64
N ALA A 243 -18.12 6.76 6.87
CA ALA A 243 -18.83 6.41 8.10
C ALA A 243 -18.40 7.32 9.26
N VAL A 244 -19.01 7.11 10.43
CA VAL A 244 -18.45 7.58 11.69
C VAL A 244 -17.42 6.56 12.19
N PHE A 245 -16.14 6.83 11.95
CA PHE A 245 -15.04 5.97 12.40
C PHE A 245 -14.50 6.35 13.78
N GLY A 246 -14.58 7.65 14.13
CA GLY A 246 -14.07 8.22 15.37
C GLY A 246 -15.11 8.24 16.50
N LYS A 247 -14.66 8.63 17.70
CA LYS A 247 -15.54 8.82 18.87
C LYS A 247 -16.22 10.19 18.92
N ASP A 248 -15.82 11.11 18.06
CA ASP A 248 -16.33 12.49 18.00
C ASP A 248 -17.65 12.62 17.22
N GLY A 249 -18.15 11.53 16.65
CA GLY A 249 -19.42 11.49 15.92
C GLY A 249 -19.35 12.08 14.51
N LYS A 250 -18.17 12.51 14.04
CA LYS A 250 -18.03 13.12 12.71
C LYS A 250 -17.89 12.05 11.64
N THR A 251 -18.49 12.31 10.48
CA THR A 251 -18.31 11.48 9.30
C THR A 251 -16.97 11.81 8.64
N THR A 252 -16.19 10.77 8.37
CA THR A 252 -14.93 10.83 7.63
C THR A 252 -14.91 9.67 6.63
N GLY A 253 -14.03 9.72 5.64
CA GLY A 253 -14.01 8.70 4.61
C GLY A 253 -12.67 8.52 3.94
N LEU A 254 -12.59 7.40 3.23
CA LEU A 254 -11.48 7.02 2.40
C LEU A 254 -12.02 6.52 1.06
N THR A 255 -11.53 7.08 -0.03
CA THR A 255 -11.79 6.59 -1.38
C THR A 255 -10.53 5.94 -1.95
N ILE A 256 -10.68 4.76 -2.55
CA ILE A 256 -9.62 4.06 -3.28
C ILE A 256 -9.87 4.27 -4.77
N LEU A 257 -8.89 4.83 -5.49
CA LEU A 257 -8.94 5.09 -6.93
C LEU A 257 -7.92 4.21 -7.65
N CYS A 258 -8.33 3.65 -8.78
CA CYS A 258 -7.46 2.91 -9.71
C CYS A 258 -7.09 3.82 -10.87
N HIS A 259 -5.80 3.86 -11.22
CA HIS A 259 -5.38 4.66 -12.37
C HIS A 259 -5.82 4.00 -13.70
N PRO A 260 -6.27 4.77 -14.71
CA PRO A 260 -6.62 4.22 -16.04
C PRO A 260 -5.48 3.49 -16.74
N GLY A 261 -4.24 3.87 -16.43
CA GLY A 261 -3.02 3.21 -16.92
C GLY A 261 -2.71 1.84 -16.26
N ASN A 262 -3.54 1.35 -15.34
CA ASN A 262 -3.41 -0.02 -14.82
C ASN A 262 -3.87 -1.03 -15.86
N PRO A 263 -3.20 -2.18 -16.01
CA PRO A 263 -3.69 -3.22 -16.90
C PRO A 263 -5.05 -3.72 -16.43
N GLY A 264 -5.96 -3.97 -17.37
CA GLY A 264 -7.32 -4.42 -17.07
C GLY A 264 -8.21 -3.38 -16.38
N PHE A 265 -7.82 -2.10 -16.35
CA PHE A 265 -8.70 -1.04 -15.86
C PHE A 265 -9.97 -0.92 -16.73
N PRO A 266 -11.14 -0.61 -16.12
CA PRO A 266 -11.39 -0.57 -14.68
C PRO A 266 -11.47 -1.96 -14.05
N HIS A 267 -11.02 -2.08 -12.80
CA HIS A 267 -11.02 -3.35 -12.07
C HIS A 267 -12.38 -3.63 -11.43
N GLY A 268 -12.75 -4.91 -11.31
CA GLY A 268 -13.80 -5.37 -10.41
C GLY A 268 -13.32 -5.33 -8.95
N TRP A 269 -14.23 -5.37 -7.98
CA TRP A 269 -13.87 -5.08 -6.59
C TRP A 269 -14.26 -6.16 -5.59
N THR A 270 -13.34 -6.54 -4.71
CA THR A 270 -13.69 -7.19 -3.46
C THR A 270 -14.20 -6.12 -2.49
N ILE A 271 -15.52 -6.07 -2.30
CA ILE A 271 -16.17 -5.17 -1.33
C ILE A 271 -16.74 -6.00 -0.17
N ARG A 272 -16.56 -5.52 1.06
CA ARG A 272 -16.99 -6.21 2.28
C ARG A 272 -17.59 -5.23 3.28
N ARG A 273 -18.74 -5.60 3.85
CA ARG A 273 -19.41 -4.89 4.96
C ARG A 273 -19.03 -5.42 6.34
N ALA A 274 -18.43 -6.60 6.40
CA ALA A 274 -17.92 -7.21 7.62
C ALA A 274 -16.72 -8.08 7.28
N ALA A 275 -15.71 -8.06 8.16
CA ALA A 275 -14.46 -8.77 7.99
C ALA A 275 -13.73 -8.45 6.66
N SER A 276 -12.52 -9.03 6.49
CA SER A 276 -11.67 -8.88 5.30
C SER A 276 -11.24 -7.43 4.93
N CYS A 277 -10.48 -7.26 3.85
CA CYS A 277 -10.07 -5.98 3.27
C CYS A 277 -10.94 -5.60 2.05
N GLN A 278 -10.78 -4.36 1.59
CA GLN A 278 -11.31 -3.83 0.33
C GLN A 278 -10.23 -3.86 -0.75
N ASN A 279 -10.55 -4.28 -1.97
CA ASN A 279 -9.52 -4.55 -2.97
C ASN A 279 -10.02 -4.36 -4.42
N PRO A 280 -9.45 -3.45 -5.22
CA PRO A 280 -9.56 -3.50 -6.67
C PRO A 280 -8.79 -4.71 -7.21
N VAL A 281 -9.52 -5.69 -7.74
CA VAL A 281 -9.01 -7.02 -8.04
C VAL A 281 -8.16 -6.98 -9.31
N TYR A 282 -6.87 -7.31 -9.18
CA TYR A 282 -5.99 -7.51 -10.32
C TYR A 282 -4.92 -8.57 -10.02
N PRO A 283 -4.61 -9.50 -10.96
CA PRO A 283 -5.21 -9.69 -12.29
C PRO A 283 -6.48 -10.56 -12.30
N GLY A 284 -7.02 -10.92 -11.13
CA GLY A 284 -8.10 -11.90 -11.00
C GLY A 284 -7.59 -13.35 -11.03
N GLN A 285 -8.48 -14.31 -11.29
CA GLN A 285 -8.17 -15.74 -11.11
C GLN A 285 -7.09 -16.27 -12.07
N LYS A 286 -7.03 -15.70 -13.29
CA LYS A 286 -6.08 -16.10 -14.32
C LYS A 286 -4.73 -15.42 -14.06
N PRO A 287 -3.65 -16.16 -13.78
CA PRO A 287 -2.35 -15.56 -13.55
C PRO A 287 -1.81 -14.86 -14.81
N VAL A 288 -1.18 -13.71 -14.63
CA VAL A 288 -0.45 -13.00 -15.68
C VAL A 288 1.05 -13.25 -15.53
N ALA A 289 1.78 -13.25 -16.64
CA ALA A 289 3.23 -13.33 -16.61
C ALA A 289 3.84 -12.03 -16.08
N LEU A 290 4.90 -12.14 -15.29
CA LEU A 290 5.79 -11.04 -14.96
C LEU A 290 7.02 -11.11 -15.88
N SER A 291 7.34 -10.01 -16.55
CA SER A 291 8.51 -9.95 -17.44
C SER A 291 9.79 -9.68 -16.66
N THR A 292 10.91 -10.18 -17.18
CA THR A 292 12.27 -9.91 -16.70
C THR A 292 12.85 -8.60 -17.25
N GLU A 293 12.14 -7.93 -18.15
CA GLU A 293 12.60 -6.71 -18.83
C GLU A 293 11.67 -5.51 -18.57
N LYS A 294 10.35 -5.73 -18.69
CA LYS A 294 9.34 -4.68 -18.52
C LYS A 294 8.51 -4.95 -17.27
N PRO A 295 8.58 -4.11 -16.23
CA PRO A 295 7.84 -4.37 -15.01
C PRO A 295 6.33 -4.26 -15.24
N LEU A 296 5.56 -5.07 -14.52
CA LEU A 296 4.14 -4.82 -14.29
C LEU A 296 4.04 -3.60 -13.36
N VAL A 297 3.35 -2.55 -13.80
CA VAL A 297 3.13 -1.34 -12.99
C VAL A 297 1.66 -1.21 -12.61
N LEU A 298 1.40 -1.00 -11.31
CA LEU A 298 0.09 -0.77 -10.73
C LEU A 298 0.09 0.55 -9.96
N ARG A 299 -0.93 1.35 -10.15
CA ARG A 299 -1.07 2.71 -9.63
C ARG A 299 -2.40 2.87 -8.93
N TYR A 300 -2.35 3.30 -7.68
CA TYR A 300 -3.53 3.55 -6.87
C TYR A 300 -3.40 4.89 -6.14
N ARG A 301 -4.54 5.50 -5.85
CA ARG A 301 -4.63 6.67 -4.98
C ARG A 301 -5.60 6.36 -3.86
N ILE A 302 -5.24 6.76 -2.65
CA ILE A 302 -6.16 6.87 -1.52
C ILE A 302 -6.44 8.37 -1.32
N VAL A 303 -7.73 8.73 -1.24
CA VAL A 303 -8.16 10.07 -0.83
C VAL A 303 -8.84 9.96 0.52
N LEU A 304 -8.24 10.57 1.55
CA LEU A 304 -8.86 10.79 2.85
C LEU A 304 -9.68 12.07 2.77
N HIS A 305 -10.88 12.08 3.34
CA HIS A 305 -11.74 13.25 3.26
C HIS A 305 -12.69 13.39 4.46
N ARG A 306 -13.02 14.64 4.78
CA ARG A 306 -14.01 15.01 5.80
C ARG A 306 -15.42 15.02 5.22
N ASP A 307 -16.39 14.95 6.14
CA ASP A 307 -17.83 15.15 5.92
C ASP A 307 -18.50 14.12 4.99
N GLY A 308 -17.78 13.04 4.65
CA GLY A 308 -18.25 11.95 3.81
C GLY A 308 -18.13 12.23 2.31
N PHE A 309 -18.74 11.35 1.51
CA PHE A 309 -18.59 11.38 0.06
C PHE A 309 -19.14 12.65 -0.60
N ASP A 310 -18.32 13.27 -1.44
CA ASP A 310 -18.69 14.35 -2.35
C ASP A 310 -18.32 13.94 -3.78
N ALA A 311 -19.33 13.83 -4.65
CA ALA A 311 -19.16 13.38 -6.03
C ALA A 311 -18.36 14.35 -6.91
N VAL A 312 -18.54 15.67 -6.70
CA VAL A 312 -17.84 16.71 -7.47
C VAL A 312 -16.36 16.70 -7.11
N ARG A 313 -16.06 16.66 -5.81
CA ARG A 313 -14.70 16.55 -5.28
C ARG A 313 -14.03 15.27 -5.76
N MET A 314 -14.72 14.12 -5.71
CA MET A 314 -14.13 12.85 -6.11
C MET A 314 -13.90 12.74 -7.61
N LYS A 315 -14.82 13.30 -8.43
CA LYS A 315 -14.63 13.42 -9.87
C LYS A 315 -13.38 14.23 -10.19
N LYS A 316 -13.17 15.36 -9.52
CA LYS A 316 -11.95 16.17 -9.67
C LYS A 316 -10.68 15.41 -9.27
N PHE A 317 -10.68 14.72 -8.11
CA PHE A 317 -9.54 13.90 -7.70
C PHE A 317 -9.20 12.81 -8.71
N PHE A 318 -10.21 12.22 -9.35
CA PHE A 318 -10.02 11.22 -10.38
C PHE A 318 -9.51 11.82 -11.70
N GLU A 319 -10.06 12.93 -12.16
CA GLU A 319 -9.59 13.66 -13.35
C GLU A 319 -8.15 14.13 -13.21
N ASP A 320 -7.80 14.71 -12.05
CA ASP A 320 -6.42 15.11 -11.73
C ASP A 320 -5.47 13.90 -11.73
N TYR A 321 -5.95 12.76 -11.23
CA TYR A 321 -5.18 11.52 -11.19
C TYR A 321 -4.96 10.94 -12.59
N GLU A 322 -6.01 10.86 -13.41
CA GLU A 322 -5.97 10.42 -14.80
C GLU A 322 -5.06 11.31 -15.67
N GLY A 323 -5.14 12.63 -15.48
CA GLY A 323 -4.31 13.61 -16.19
C GLY A 323 -2.81 13.53 -15.83
N THR A 324 -2.44 12.79 -14.78
CA THR A 324 -1.04 12.58 -14.38
C THR A 324 -0.35 11.54 -15.28
N VAL A 325 -0.32 11.79 -16.58
CA VAL A 325 0.23 10.90 -17.63
C VAL A 325 1.77 10.76 -17.56
N LYS A 326 2.46 11.50 -16.67
CA LYS A 326 3.92 11.40 -16.51
C LYS A 326 4.35 11.38 -15.05
N TRP A 327 4.28 10.20 -14.44
CA TRP A 327 5.12 9.87 -13.27
C TRP A 327 6.63 10.00 -13.59
N ASN A 328 7.00 10.05 -14.88
CA ASN A 328 8.36 10.28 -15.41
C ASN A 328 9.03 11.62 -15.05
N ASN A 329 8.33 12.56 -14.39
CA ASN A 329 8.96 13.78 -13.88
C ASN A 329 9.57 13.63 -12.47
N LEU A 330 9.40 12.47 -11.82
CA LEU A 330 10.37 12.02 -10.82
C LEU A 330 11.50 11.32 -11.55
N LYS A 331 12.58 12.05 -11.85
CA LYS A 331 13.81 11.41 -12.33
C LYS A 331 14.23 10.35 -11.31
N THR A 332 14.17 9.09 -11.71
CA THR A 332 14.92 8.01 -11.08
C THR A 332 16.35 8.51 -10.90
N PRO A 333 16.92 8.54 -9.68
CA PRO A 333 18.34 8.79 -9.54
C PRO A 333 19.04 7.71 -10.37
N LYS A 334 19.80 8.12 -11.37
CA LYS A 334 20.76 7.21 -11.99
C LYS A 334 21.76 6.83 -10.87
N LEU A 335 22.00 5.52 -10.76
CA LEU A 335 22.90 4.89 -9.79
C LEU A 335 24.27 5.59 -9.74
#